data_AF-A0A1H4FXS8-F1
#
_entry.id   AF-A0A1H4FXS8-F1
#
_cell.length_a   1.000
_cell.length_b   1.000
_cell.length_c   1.000
_cell.angle_alpha   90.00
_cell.angle_beta   90.00
_cell.angle_gamma   90.00
#
_symmetry.space_group_name_H-M   'P 1'
#
loop_
_entity.id
_entity.type
_entity.pdbx_description
1 polymer ?
#
loop_
_entity_poly.entity_id
_entity_poly.type
_entity_poly.pdbx_seq_one_letter_code
_entity_poly.pdbx_strand_id
1 'polypeptide(L)'
;MPRRSSEKQIQHLKSKIERLQAEAREHERKRATREKIVLGAAVKKLIEASSQHGQRLLRDLDGYITRDCDRDLVGLPIRKAPAPSPLSSQMTDDALDDFIR
;
A
#
# COMPACT_ATOMS: atom_id res chain seq x y z
N MET A 1 52.36 14.45 10.66
CA MET A 1 50.92 14.22 10.95
C MET A 1 50.27 13.47 9.78
N PRO A 2 49.82 12.21 9.91
CA PRO A 2 49.29 11.43 8.78
C PRO A 2 47.75 11.49 8.71
N ARG A 3 47.16 12.63 8.33
CA ARG A 3 45.67 12.78 8.24
C ARG A 3 45.01 11.99 7.11
N ARG A 4 45.74 11.72 6.02
CA ARG A 4 45.21 11.01 4.83
C ARG A 4 44.91 9.52 5.07
N SER A 5 45.61 8.88 6.01
CA SER A 5 45.39 7.46 6.32
C SER A 5 44.08 7.26 7.11
N SER A 6 43.81 8.15 8.05
CA SER A 6 42.56 8.14 8.82
C SER A 6 41.33 8.45 7.96
N GLU A 7 41.45 9.37 6.99
CA GLU A 7 40.35 9.68 6.05
C GLU A 7 39.98 8.47 5.18
N LYS A 8 40.98 7.76 4.65
CA LYS A 8 40.75 6.53 3.88
C LYS A 8 40.10 5.43 4.72
N GLN A 9 40.51 5.28 5.99
CA GLN A 9 39.90 4.33 6.92
C GLN A 9 38.44 4.69 7.23
N ILE A 10 38.15 5.98 7.48
CA ILE A 10 36.79 6.47 7.71
C ILE A 10 35.91 6.19 6.49
N GLN A 11 36.42 6.46 5.28
CA GLN A 11 35.66 6.23 4.06
C GLN A 11 35.40 4.74 3.80
N HIS A 12 36.39 3.88 4.07
CA HIS A 12 36.22 2.44 3.99
C HIS A 12 35.15 1.93 4.98
N LEU A 13 35.20 2.38 6.24
CA LEU A 13 34.21 2.01 7.25
C LEU A 13 32.81 2.52 6.89
N LYS A 14 32.69 3.75 6.38
CA LYS A 14 31.41 4.30 5.90
C LYS A 14 30.82 3.44 4.78
N SER A 15 31.62 3.10 3.78
CA SER A 15 31.16 2.24 2.67
C SER A 15 30.71 0.85 3.15
N LYS A 16 31.41 0.28 4.15
CA LYS A 16 31.04 -1.00 4.76
C LYS A 16 29.71 -0.90 5.52
N ILE A 17 29.50 0.18 6.27
CA ILE A 17 28.24 0.44 6.98
C ILE A 17 27.09 0.58 5.97
N GLU A 18 27.27 1.37 4.92
CA GLU A 18 26.25 1.57 3.88
C GLU A 18 25.87 0.25 3.19
N ARG A 19 26.86 -0.59 2.89
CA ARG A 19 26.61 -1.92 2.30
C ARG A 19 25.82 -2.82 3.24
N LEU A 20 26.23 -2.92 4.51
CA LEU A 20 25.54 -3.73 5.52
C LEU A 20 24.10 -3.23 5.75
N GLN A 21 23.89 -1.92 5.74
CA GLN A 21 22.54 -1.35 5.83
C GLN A 21 21.68 -1.68 4.60
N ALA A 22 22.26 -1.67 3.40
CA ALA A 22 21.56 -2.06 2.18
C ALA A 22 21.16 -3.55 2.21
N GLU A 23 22.08 -4.42 2.60
CA GLU A 23 21.83 -5.85 2.79
C GLU A 23 20.72 -6.08 3.83
N ALA A 24 20.79 -5.40 4.99
CA ALA A 24 19.76 -5.51 6.03
C ALA A 24 18.36 -5.09 5.53
N ARG A 25 18.26 -3.97 4.82
CA ARG A 25 17.00 -3.50 4.21
C ARG A 25 16.46 -4.50 3.18
N GLU A 26 17.33 -5.12 2.39
CA GLU A 26 16.93 -6.14 1.43
C GLU A 26 16.39 -7.39 2.14
N HIS A 27 17.09 -7.87 3.17
CA HIS A 27 16.66 -9.00 3.98
C HIS A 27 15.31 -8.73 4.65
N GLU A 28 15.10 -7.52 5.18
CA GLU A 28 13.83 -7.12 5.78
C GLU A 28 12.69 -7.10 4.75
N ARG A 29 12.92 -6.53 3.55
CA ARG A 29 11.94 -6.56 2.45
C ARG A 29 11.58 -7.98 2.02
N LYS A 30 12.58 -8.87 1.91
CA LYS A 30 12.38 -10.29 1.58
C LYS A 30 11.57 -10.99 2.67
N ARG A 31 11.89 -10.77 3.94
CA ARG A 31 11.16 -11.33 5.09
C ARG A 31 9.72 -10.85 5.13
N ALA A 32 9.49 -9.54 5.01
CA ALA A 32 8.15 -8.96 4.99
C ALA A 32 7.31 -9.47 3.81
N THR A 33 7.92 -9.66 2.65
CA THR A 33 7.25 -10.26 1.48
C THR A 33 6.86 -11.71 1.76
N ARG A 34 7.79 -12.51 2.33
CA ARG A 34 7.52 -13.90 2.68
C ARG A 34 6.42 -14.02 3.73
N GLU A 35 6.42 -13.16 4.74
CA GLU A 35 5.38 -13.11 5.78
C GLU A 35 4.00 -12.87 5.18
N LYS A 36 3.85 -11.87 4.28
CA LYS A 36 2.60 -11.60 3.57
C LYS A 36 2.11 -12.79 2.77
N ILE A 37 3.00 -13.48 2.05
CA ILE A 37 2.66 -14.66 1.26
C ILE A 37 2.18 -15.80 2.15
N VAL A 38 2.89 -16.08 3.24
CA VAL A 38 2.55 -17.18 4.16
C VAL A 38 1.22 -16.90 4.86
N LEU A 39 1.02 -15.70 5.41
CA LEU A 39 -0.23 -15.31 6.04
C LEU A 39 -1.39 -15.33 5.04
N GLY A 40 -1.18 -14.78 3.84
CA GLY A 40 -2.20 -14.79 2.79
C GLY A 40 -2.62 -16.21 2.38
N ALA A 41 -1.66 -17.12 2.21
CA ALA A 41 -1.95 -18.53 1.89
C ALA A 41 -2.73 -19.23 3.02
N ALA A 42 -2.37 -18.97 4.28
CA ALA A 42 -3.06 -19.51 5.44
C ALA A 42 -4.51 -18.98 5.54
N VAL A 43 -4.70 -17.67 5.38
CA VAL A 43 -6.03 -17.03 5.37
C VAL A 43 -6.91 -17.62 4.27
N LYS A 44 -6.38 -17.79 3.05
CA LYS A 44 -7.11 -18.42 1.95
C LYS A 44 -7.60 -19.82 2.34
N LYS A 45 -6.74 -20.62 2.96
CA LYS A 45 -7.11 -21.97 3.42
C LYS A 45 -8.17 -21.97 4.53
N LEU A 46 -8.12 -21.01 5.44
CA LEU A 46 -9.14 -20.85 6.48
C LEU A 46 -10.51 -20.51 5.90
N ILE A 47 -10.56 -19.68 4.87
CA ILE A 47 -11.80 -19.33 4.17
C ILE A 47 -12.38 -20.57 3.47
N GLU A 48 -11.54 -21.38 2.82
CA GLU A 48 -11.95 -22.60 2.13
C GLU A 48 -12.45 -23.71 3.09
N ALA A 49 -11.88 -23.81 4.29
CA ALA A 49 -12.10 -24.95 5.19
C ALA A 49 -13.43 -24.91 5.98
N SER A 50 -14.00 -23.73 6.22
CA SER A 50 -15.26 -23.60 6.97
C SER A 50 -16.12 -22.50 6.40
N SER A 51 -17.30 -22.85 5.89
CA SER A 51 -18.21 -21.90 5.25
C SER A 51 -18.63 -20.76 6.17
N GLN A 52 -18.93 -21.04 7.45
CA GLN A 52 -19.36 -20.03 8.41
C GLN A 52 -18.19 -19.13 8.86
N HIS A 53 -17.03 -19.71 9.21
CA HIS A 53 -15.87 -18.93 9.65
C HIS A 53 -15.24 -18.14 8.50
N GLY A 54 -15.19 -18.74 7.31
CA GLY A 54 -14.71 -18.10 6.09
C GLY A 54 -15.57 -16.90 5.68
N GLN A 55 -16.90 -17.01 5.78
CA GLN A 55 -17.79 -15.86 5.54
C GLN A 55 -17.60 -14.74 6.55
N ARG A 56 -17.39 -15.07 7.84
CA ARG A 56 -17.08 -14.06 8.86
C ARG A 56 -15.76 -13.35 8.53
N LEU A 57 -14.73 -14.10 8.18
CA LEU A 57 -13.42 -13.54 7.84
C LEU A 57 -13.47 -12.67 6.56
N LEU A 58 -14.21 -13.08 5.53
CA LEU A 58 -14.43 -12.27 4.33
C LEU A 58 -15.14 -10.95 4.67
N ARG A 59 -16.10 -10.95 5.59
CA ARG A 59 -16.76 -9.73 6.06
C ARG A 59 -15.79 -8.80 6.79
N ASP A 60 -14.90 -9.34 7.60
CA ASP A 60 -13.88 -8.55 8.27
C ASP A 60 -12.88 -7.96 7.25
N LEU A 61 -12.49 -8.74 6.22
CA LEU A 61 -11.63 -8.31 5.12
C LEU A 61 -12.26 -7.22 4.24
N ASP A 62 -13.59 -7.17 4.15
CA ASP A 62 -14.32 -6.16 3.39
C ASP A 62 -13.93 -4.73 3.76
N GLY A 63 -13.65 -4.48 5.04
CA GLY A 63 -13.22 -3.18 5.56
C GLY A 63 -11.79 -2.79 5.19
N TYR A 64 -10.92 -3.77 4.90
CA TYR A 64 -9.50 -3.55 4.65
C TYR A 64 -9.16 -3.50 3.15
N ILE A 65 -9.89 -4.23 2.31
CA ILE A 65 -9.61 -4.31 0.87
C ILE A 65 -10.40 -3.24 0.12
N THR A 66 -9.70 -2.20 -0.32
CA THR A 66 -10.32 -1.01 -0.92
C THR A 66 -10.24 -0.98 -2.44
N ARG A 67 -9.23 -1.61 -3.06
CA ARG A 67 -9.04 -1.58 -4.51
C ARG A 67 -9.91 -2.63 -5.19
N ASP A 68 -10.62 -2.24 -6.24
CA ASP A 68 -11.57 -3.12 -6.93
C ASP A 68 -10.92 -4.39 -7.47
N CYS A 69 -9.71 -4.29 -8.03
CA CYS A 69 -8.96 -5.45 -8.51
C CYS A 69 -8.67 -6.47 -7.39
N ASP A 70 -8.38 -6.00 -6.18
CA ASP A 70 -8.06 -6.85 -5.05
C ASP A 70 -9.33 -7.45 -4.44
N ARG A 71 -10.46 -6.74 -4.51
CA ARG A 71 -11.78 -7.22 -4.07
C ARG A 71 -12.27 -8.37 -4.95
N ASP A 72 -12.09 -8.26 -6.27
CA ASP A 72 -12.42 -9.32 -7.22
C ASP A 72 -11.64 -10.63 -6.94
N LEU A 73 -10.34 -10.52 -6.63
CA LEU A 73 -9.48 -11.68 -6.32
C LEU A 73 -9.95 -12.52 -5.12
N VAL A 74 -10.70 -11.91 -4.19
CA VAL A 74 -11.22 -12.60 -3.00
C VAL A 74 -12.75 -12.74 -3.02
N GLY A 75 -13.40 -12.40 -4.13
CA GLY A 75 -14.86 -12.52 -4.29
C GLY A 75 -15.67 -11.50 -3.49
N LEU A 76 -15.10 -10.34 -3.16
CA LEU A 76 -15.80 -9.24 -2.51
C LEU A 76 -16.51 -8.33 -3.53
N PRO A 77 -17.67 -7.75 -3.19
CA PRO A 77 -18.42 -6.90 -4.11
C PRO A 77 -17.65 -5.61 -4.42
N ILE A 78 -17.62 -5.18 -5.68
CA ILE A 78 -16.99 -3.90 -6.08
C ILE A 78 -17.72 -2.73 -5.41
N ARG A 79 -16.98 -1.81 -4.78
CA ARG A 79 -17.58 -0.63 -4.17
C ARG A 79 -17.78 0.44 -5.23
N LYS A 80 -19.02 0.67 -5.63
CA LYS A 80 -19.34 1.77 -6.55
C LYS A 80 -18.91 3.08 -5.89
N ALA A 81 -18.13 3.90 -6.61
CA ALA A 81 -17.77 5.23 -6.15
C ALA A 81 -19.05 5.99 -5.76
N PRO A 82 -19.04 6.77 -4.65
CA PRO A 82 -20.19 7.59 -4.31
C PRO A 82 -20.49 8.49 -5.51
N ALA A 83 -21.77 8.54 -5.91
CA ALA A 83 -22.20 9.37 -7.02
C ALA A 83 -21.71 10.81 -6.83
N PRO A 84 -21.25 11.50 -7.89
CA PRO A 84 -20.86 12.90 -7.77
C PRO A 84 -22.02 13.68 -7.17
N SER A 85 -21.77 14.36 -6.05
CA SER A 85 -22.80 15.13 -5.36
C SER A 85 -23.31 16.23 -6.31
N PRO A 86 -24.63 16.42 -6.46
CA PRO A 86 -25.21 17.38 -7.41
C PRO A 86 -24.90 18.86 -7.09
N LEU A 87 -24.18 19.15 -6.01
CA LEU A 87 -23.84 20.50 -5.57
C LEU A 87 -22.65 21.15 -6.30
N SER A 88 -21.90 20.43 -7.13
CA SER A 88 -20.76 21.02 -7.86
C SER A 88 -21.09 21.55 -9.26
N SER A 89 -22.36 21.54 -9.69
CA SER A 89 -22.77 21.94 -11.05
C SER A 89 -23.68 23.17 -11.10
N GLN A 90 -23.86 23.89 -10.00
CA GLN A 90 -24.66 25.13 -9.97
C GLN A 90 -23.79 26.33 -9.61
N MET A 91 -22.79 26.65 -10.42
CA MET A 91 -22.12 27.96 -10.38
C MET A 91 -21.15 28.03 -11.56
N THR A 92 -21.64 28.52 -12.69
CA THR A 92 -20.95 29.29 -13.74
C THR A 92 -21.72 29.10 -15.03
N ASP A 93 -22.56 30.08 -15.36
CA ASP A 93 -22.79 30.52 -16.74
C ASP A 93 -23.53 31.89 -16.73
N ASP A 94 -24.34 32.19 -15.71
CA ASP A 94 -25.06 33.48 -15.61
C ASP A 94 -24.21 34.68 -15.11
N ALA A 95 -22.95 34.47 -14.70
CA ALA A 95 -22.09 35.53 -14.15
C ALA A 95 -21.11 36.16 -15.14
N LEU A 96 -21.10 35.72 -16.41
CA LEU A 96 -20.20 36.29 -17.44
C LEU A 96 -20.84 37.43 -18.24
N ASP A 97 -22.18 37.49 -18.31
CA ASP A 97 -22.90 38.48 -19.12
C ASP A 97 -23.09 39.83 -18.41
N ASP A 98 -23.05 39.87 -17.07
CA ASP A 98 -23.15 41.11 -16.29
C ASP A 98 -21.81 41.86 -16.14
N PHE A 99 -20.68 41.27 -16.54
CA PHE A 99 -19.37 41.91 -16.46
C PHE A 99 -18.98 42.67 -17.75
N ILE A 100 -19.69 42.44 -18.86
CA ILE A 100 -19.39 43.01 -20.19
C ILE A 100 -20.43 44.05 -20.62
N ARG A 101 -21.28 44.54 -19.72
CA ARG A 101 -22.25 45.62 -19.99
C ARG A 101 -21.99 46.86 -19.16
#